data_AF-A0A1V9Z964-F1
#
_entry.id   AF-A0A1V9Z964-F1
#
_cell.length_a   1.000
_cell.length_b   1.000
_cell.length_c   1.000
_cell.angle_alpha   90.00
_cell.angle_beta   90.00
_cell.angle_gamma   90.00
#
_symmetry.space_group_name_H-M   'P 1'
#
loop_
_entity.id
_entity.type
_entity.pdbx_description
1 polymer ?
#
loop_
_entity_poly.entity_id
_entity_poly.type
_entity_poly.pdbx_seq_one_letter_code
_entity_poly.pdbx_strand_id
1 'polypeptide(L)'
;MAQRKKKFLVSATAEELCASLVRSDAYVPDPDADLPMDDDSPIELIQTHMSMVFLRADAVYKLKKNVDFGFADFSSVFKRMQACLAETQLNQRLAPSVYLGVVPVYKAKDDTLRISTYDMWTEAREKDATYYVNDTLGEIVDWAVKMRRLPNDNNCLHLLRSGRLTAEILSAVAVKIAAFHVAARKSPSIDVFGSLATIKGNVDENFEQTKGHARAGLVDPGVYAAVKKLSQQMTSDLERIFAQRVENKYISDTHGDLRLEHVYLVPKAANAPPSTAQAAVRYVPPISSYTLHNLDLATLDVVVLDCIEFNERFRFADPLADAAFFAMDLRRLGRADLAASFNSAYLDASKQSSKANATLLRFYTAYRSVVRAKVCGFQALDPLMVDTTKSRFRAQCHWLVALGLLALPADRPCLLLVTGLPGTGKSAVAQGLVDADSRWLWVRSDAVRKQLAGVAVEDRTPDAAKELVYSAAFTEQTYVECWRLAREALVRGQRVLVDATFREPGFRALFIEGAKQVGVAVGVVVAECNREIVKGRLAQRNDEATHVSDADWAVYESVEKAWMAFDVSANGIYSLTPPEVFVVNTEKQKELSVQLVRGFLRKLGVE
;
A
#
# COMPACT_ATOMS: atom_id res chain seq x y z
N MET A 1 -45.17 21.87 -1.40
CA MET A 1 -43.93 21.46 -0.69
C MET A 1 -44.09 20.19 0.17
N ALA A 2 -45.22 19.95 0.85
CA ALA A 2 -45.42 18.74 1.67
C ALA A 2 -45.51 17.42 0.87
N GLN A 3 -46.06 17.42 -0.35
CA GLN A 3 -46.08 16.24 -1.24
C GLN A 3 -44.70 15.89 -1.84
N ARG A 4 -43.80 16.89 -2.01
CA ARG A 4 -42.42 16.66 -2.47
C ARG A 4 -41.58 15.89 -1.44
N LYS A 5 -41.92 15.94 -0.14
CA LYS A 5 -41.22 15.22 0.93
C LYS A 5 -41.68 13.78 1.13
N LYS A 6 -42.89 13.40 0.67
CA LYS A 6 -43.42 12.03 0.86
C LYS A 6 -42.85 10.99 -0.12
N LYS A 7 -42.31 11.40 -1.28
CA LYS A 7 -41.84 10.49 -2.34
C LYS A 7 -40.37 10.07 -2.25
N PHE A 8 -39.64 10.52 -1.24
CA PHE A 8 -38.24 10.11 -0.97
C PHE A 8 -38.15 9.06 0.15
N LEU A 9 -39.28 8.46 0.55
CA LEU A 9 -39.36 7.54 1.70
C LEU A 9 -39.26 6.06 1.32
N VAL A 10 -39.41 5.69 0.04
CA VAL A 10 -39.27 4.30 -0.40
C VAL A 10 -37.83 4.10 -0.86
N SER A 11 -37.00 3.61 0.06
CA SER A 11 -35.67 3.09 -0.24
C SER A 11 -35.77 1.57 -0.24
N ALA A 12 -35.26 0.92 -1.27
CA ALA A 12 -34.95 -0.50 -1.16
C ALA A 12 -33.88 -0.72 -0.07
N THR A 13 -33.94 -1.87 0.58
CA THR A 13 -32.90 -2.31 1.52
C THR A 13 -31.63 -2.73 0.77
N ALA A 14 -30.49 -2.75 1.47
CA ALA A 14 -29.24 -3.19 0.86
C ALA A 14 -29.32 -4.66 0.41
N GLU A 15 -30.02 -5.49 1.17
CA GLU A 15 -30.26 -6.90 0.88
C GLU A 15 -31.10 -7.08 -0.40
N GLU A 16 -32.20 -6.34 -0.54
CA GLU A 16 -33.04 -6.36 -1.75
C GLU A 16 -32.26 -5.92 -2.99
N LEU A 17 -31.47 -4.85 -2.87
CA LEU A 17 -30.60 -4.36 -3.94
C LEU A 17 -29.55 -5.40 -4.33
N CYS A 18 -28.85 -5.99 -3.36
CA CYS A 18 -27.84 -7.01 -3.64
C CYS A 18 -28.45 -8.25 -4.30
N ALA A 19 -29.60 -8.73 -3.81
CA ALA A 19 -30.25 -9.92 -4.36
C ALA A 19 -30.78 -9.68 -5.78
N SER A 20 -31.29 -8.49 -6.06
CA SER A 20 -31.92 -8.19 -7.34
C SER A 20 -30.91 -7.83 -8.44
N LEU A 21 -29.90 -7.02 -8.11
CA LEU A 21 -29.01 -6.38 -9.08
C LEU A 21 -27.80 -7.23 -9.47
N VAL A 22 -27.64 -8.43 -8.90
CA VAL A 22 -26.65 -9.42 -9.39
C VAL A 22 -27.17 -10.23 -10.59
N ARG A 23 -28.40 -9.97 -11.04
CA ARG A 23 -29.03 -10.63 -12.18
C ARG A 23 -28.93 -9.75 -13.43
N SER A 24 -28.65 -10.34 -14.59
CA SER A 24 -28.49 -9.62 -15.86
C SER A 24 -29.78 -8.91 -16.28
N ASP A 25 -30.93 -9.52 -16.04
CA ASP A 25 -32.29 -9.02 -16.32
C ASP A 25 -32.66 -7.73 -15.56
N ALA A 26 -31.93 -7.39 -14.49
CA ALA A 26 -32.12 -6.16 -13.75
C ALA A 26 -31.64 -4.91 -14.51
N TYR A 27 -30.88 -5.06 -15.59
CA TYR A 27 -30.28 -3.93 -16.32
C TYR A 27 -31.00 -3.71 -17.65
N VAL A 28 -31.78 -2.63 -17.71
CA VAL A 28 -32.62 -2.35 -18.88
C VAL A 28 -31.79 -1.59 -19.94
N PRO A 29 -31.59 -2.16 -21.13
CA PRO A 29 -30.84 -1.53 -22.21
C PRO A 29 -31.60 -0.32 -22.77
N ASP A 30 -30.89 0.51 -23.52
CA ASP A 30 -31.51 1.56 -24.32
C ASP A 30 -32.40 0.90 -25.38
N PRO A 31 -33.73 1.17 -25.41
CA PRO A 31 -34.61 0.61 -26.43
C PRO A 31 -34.22 1.03 -27.85
N ASP A 32 -33.44 2.10 -28.01
CA ASP A 32 -32.98 2.61 -29.30
C ASP A 32 -31.56 2.11 -29.68
N ALA A 33 -30.90 1.29 -28.85
CA ALA A 33 -29.57 0.76 -29.14
C ALA A 33 -29.61 -0.66 -29.73
N ASP A 34 -29.15 -0.80 -30.99
CA ASP A 34 -28.89 -2.09 -31.68
C ASP A 34 -27.57 -2.74 -31.19
N LEU A 35 -27.38 -2.84 -29.87
CA LEU A 35 -26.22 -3.51 -29.28
C LEU A 35 -26.68 -4.79 -28.56
N PRO A 36 -26.18 -5.99 -28.97
CA PRO A 36 -26.45 -7.20 -28.22
C PRO A 36 -25.85 -7.05 -26.82
N MET A 37 -26.69 -7.14 -25.79
CA MET A 37 -26.23 -7.30 -24.42
C MET A 37 -25.64 -8.71 -24.31
N ASP A 38 -24.43 -8.81 -23.78
CA ASP A 38 -23.85 -10.11 -23.41
C ASP A 38 -24.68 -10.66 -22.23
N ASP A 39 -25.53 -11.65 -22.52
CA ASP A 39 -26.81 -11.90 -21.81
C ASP A 39 -26.69 -12.66 -20.48
N ASP A 40 -25.63 -13.45 -20.24
CA ASP A 40 -25.53 -14.30 -19.04
C ASP A 40 -24.21 -14.17 -18.25
N SER A 41 -23.41 -13.16 -18.54
CA SER A 41 -22.15 -12.96 -17.81
C SER A 41 -22.40 -12.67 -16.32
N PRO A 42 -21.75 -13.39 -15.39
CA PRO A 42 -21.97 -13.21 -13.96
C PRO A 42 -21.58 -11.78 -13.52
N ILE A 43 -22.44 -11.16 -12.72
CA ILE A 43 -22.22 -9.84 -12.16
C ILE A 43 -21.49 -9.99 -10.83
N GLU A 44 -20.24 -9.53 -10.79
CA GLU A 44 -19.46 -9.55 -9.54
C GLU A 44 -19.89 -8.39 -8.64
N LEU A 45 -20.28 -8.72 -7.41
CA LEU A 45 -20.65 -7.75 -6.37
C LEU A 45 -19.48 -7.52 -5.41
N ILE A 46 -18.97 -6.29 -5.39
CA ILE A 46 -18.02 -5.82 -4.38
C ILE A 46 -18.75 -4.91 -3.39
N GLN A 47 -18.63 -5.21 -2.11
CA GLN A 47 -19.22 -4.40 -1.04
C GLN A 47 -18.14 -3.71 -0.21
N THR A 48 -18.38 -2.43 0.08
CA THR A 48 -17.62 -1.67 1.07
C THR A 48 -18.53 -1.30 2.25
N HIS A 49 -18.00 -0.57 3.22
CA HIS A 49 -18.77 -0.02 4.33
C HIS A 49 -19.78 1.07 3.87
N MET A 50 -19.55 1.70 2.72
CA MET A 50 -20.39 2.79 2.19
C MET A 50 -21.06 2.49 0.85
N SER A 51 -20.67 1.43 0.14
CA SER A 51 -21.10 1.24 -1.25
C SER A 51 -21.27 -0.23 -1.63
N MET A 52 -22.05 -0.44 -2.68
CA MET A 52 -22.22 -1.70 -3.40
C MET A 52 -21.83 -1.44 -4.85
N VAL A 53 -20.89 -2.22 -5.39
CA VAL A 53 -20.33 -2.07 -6.73
C VAL A 53 -20.64 -3.33 -7.51
N PHE A 54 -21.40 -3.18 -8.59
CA PHE A 54 -21.80 -4.27 -9.49
C PHE A 54 -20.96 -4.19 -10.76
N LEU A 55 -20.10 -5.18 -10.97
CA LEU A 55 -19.19 -5.27 -12.11
C LEU A 55 -19.80 -6.19 -13.17
N ARG A 56 -20.33 -5.60 -14.24
CA ARG A 56 -20.76 -6.33 -15.46
C ARG A 56 -19.61 -6.41 -16.46
N ALA A 57 -19.72 -7.24 -17.50
CA ALA A 57 -18.68 -7.34 -18.53
C ALA A 57 -18.39 -5.99 -19.22
N ASP A 58 -19.45 -5.21 -19.44
CA ASP A 58 -19.46 -3.96 -20.20
C ASP A 58 -19.30 -2.69 -19.34
N ALA A 59 -19.87 -2.69 -18.12
CA ALA A 59 -19.99 -1.50 -17.29
C ALA A 59 -19.91 -1.81 -15.78
N VAL A 60 -19.75 -0.75 -14.99
CA VAL A 60 -19.77 -0.81 -13.53
C VAL A 60 -20.84 0.13 -12.99
N TYR A 61 -21.60 -0.34 -12.00
CA TYR A 61 -22.64 0.43 -11.32
C TYR A 61 -22.32 0.49 -9.83
N LYS A 62 -22.12 1.70 -9.28
CA LYS A 62 -21.80 1.91 -7.86
C LYS A 62 -22.92 2.65 -7.14
N LEU A 63 -23.54 1.98 -6.18
CA LEU A 63 -24.60 2.51 -5.33
C LEU A 63 -24.03 2.86 -3.94
N LYS A 64 -24.63 3.84 -3.27
CA LYS A 64 -24.32 4.15 -1.86
C LYS A 64 -25.22 3.31 -0.94
N LYS A 65 -24.67 2.82 0.18
CA LYS A 65 -25.46 2.14 1.21
C LYS A 65 -26.25 3.17 2.02
N ASN A 66 -27.38 2.75 2.57
CA ASN A 66 -28.19 3.57 3.47
C ASN A 66 -27.53 3.63 4.86
N VAL A 67 -26.58 4.57 5.04
CA VAL A 67 -25.76 4.71 6.25
C VAL A 67 -25.56 6.18 6.59
N ASP A 68 -25.31 6.47 7.87
CA ASP A 68 -24.88 7.78 8.35
C ASP A 68 -23.73 7.59 9.35
N PHE A 69 -22.54 8.04 8.97
CA PHE A 69 -21.33 7.96 9.80
C PHE A 69 -21.00 9.31 10.46
N GLY A 70 -21.88 10.31 10.39
CA GLY A 70 -21.66 11.68 10.86
C GLY A 70 -20.74 12.52 9.98
N PHE A 71 -19.76 11.91 9.31
CA PHE A 71 -18.91 12.56 8.32
C PHE A 71 -19.32 12.29 6.87
N ALA A 72 -20.23 11.32 6.66
CA ALA A 72 -20.83 10.96 5.38
C ALA A 72 -22.27 10.48 5.66
N ASP A 73 -23.26 11.15 5.06
CA ASP A 73 -24.67 10.92 5.31
C ASP A 73 -25.39 10.52 4.01
N PHE A 74 -25.75 9.24 3.95
CA PHE A 74 -26.43 8.59 2.82
C PHE A 74 -27.82 8.07 3.22
N SER A 75 -28.39 8.65 4.28
CA SER A 75 -29.64 8.21 4.93
C SER A 75 -30.90 8.32 4.08
N SER A 76 -30.85 9.09 2.99
CA SER A 76 -31.99 9.26 2.07
C SER A 76 -31.59 9.06 0.62
N VAL A 77 -32.56 8.64 -0.21
CA VAL A 77 -32.38 8.47 -1.67
C VAL A 77 -31.84 9.75 -2.31
N PHE A 78 -32.33 10.92 -1.87
CA PHE A 78 -31.85 12.21 -2.37
C PHE A 78 -30.37 12.47 -2.01
N LYS A 79 -29.95 12.18 -0.77
CA LYS A 79 -28.55 12.34 -0.37
C LYS A 79 -27.64 11.38 -1.14
N ARG A 80 -28.10 10.16 -1.42
CA ARG A 80 -27.37 9.19 -2.25
C ARG A 80 -27.24 9.67 -3.69
N MET A 81 -28.28 10.25 -4.27
CA MET A 81 -28.22 10.91 -5.59
C MET A 81 -27.14 12.01 -5.61
N GLN A 82 -27.15 12.91 -4.61
CA GLN A 82 -26.17 13.99 -4.51
C GLN A 82 -24.74 13.45 -4.37
N ALA A 83 -24.55 12.38 -3.59
CA ALA A 83 -23.26 11.72 -3.46
C ALA A 83 -22.79 11.08 -4.77
N CYS A 84 -23.67 10.38 -5.51
CA CYS A 84 -23.35 9.82 -6.82
C CYS A 84 -22.96 10.90 -7.84
N LEU A 85 -23.63 12.06 -7.80
CA LEU A 85 -23.32 13.20 -8.68
C LEU A 85 -21.96 13.81 -8.33
N ALA A 86 -21.71 14.05 -7.03
CA ALA A 86 -20.44 14.56 -6.56
C ALA A 86 -19.29 13.60 -6.93
N GLU A 87 -19.46 12.29 -6.73
CA GLU A 87 -18.48 11.27 -7.13
C GLU A 87 -18.18 11.35 -8.63
N THR A 88 -19.23 11.40 -9.46
CA THR A 88 -19.07 11.51 -10.92
C THR A 88 -18.27 12.75 -11.30
N GLN A 89 -18.69 13.93 -10.83
CA GLN A 89 -18.07 15.21 -11.18
C GLN A 89 -16.60 15.28 -10.73
N LEU A 90 -16.31 14.83 -9.50
CA LEU A 90 -14.97 14.90 -8.94
C LEU A 90 -14.01 13.97 -9.67
N ASN A 91 -14.46 12.77 -10.03
CA ASN A 91 -13.63 11.80 -10.71
C ASN A 91 -13.47 12.07 -12.21
N GLN A 92 -14.43 12.73 -12.86
CA GLN A 92 -14.28 13.17 -14.26
C GLN A 92 -13.08 14.10 -14.47
N ARG A 93 -12.57 14.76 -13.42
CA ARG A 93 -11.33 15.56 -13.47
C ARG A 93 -10.09 14.74 -13.84
N LEU A 94 -10.07 13.45 -13.50
CA LEU A 94 -8.95 12.53 -13.72
C LEU A 94 -9.31 11.33 -14.61
N ALA A 95 -10.61 11.07 -14.80
CA ALA A 95 -11.15 9.92 -15.50
C ALA A 95 -12.44 10.25 -16.29
N PRO A 96 -12.44 11.27 -17.17
CA PRO A 96 -13.64 11.79 -17.82
C PRO A 96 -14.37 10.76 -18.70
N SER A 97 -13.61 9.89 -19.38
CA SER A 97 -14.17 8.84 -20.24
C SER A 97 -14.61 7.59 -19.47
N VAL A 98 -14.31 7.49 -18.17
CA VAL A 98 -14.65 6.33 -17.33
C VAL A 98 -15.91 6.61 -16.53
N TYR A 99 -16.01 7.76 -15.88
CA TYR A 99 -17.19 8.16 -15.13
C TYR A 99 -18.21 8.79 -16.08
N LEU A 100 -19.24 8.02 -16.42
CA LEU A 100 -20.20 8.40 -17.45
C LEU A 100 -21.27 9.32 -16.86
N GLY A 101 -21.84 8.97 -15.70
CA GLY A 101 -22.90 9.74 -15.07
C GLY A 101 -23.63 8.96 -13.98
N VAL A 102 -24.85 9.39 -13.67
CA VAL A 102 -25.69 8.80 -12.62
C VAL A 102 -26.98 8.30 -13.24
N VAL A 103 -27.42 7.09 -12.89
CA VAL A 103 -28.62 6.44 -13.42
C VAL A 103 -29.57 6.02 -12.30
N PRO A 104 -30.89 6.00 -12.55
CA PRO A 104 -31.87 5.61 -11.54
C PRO A 104 -31.91 4.09 -11.34
N VAL A 105 -32.10 3.72 -10.08
CA VAL A 105 -32.53 2.38 -9.66
C VAL A 105 -33.99 2.48 -9.25
N TYR A 106 -34.84 1.66 -9.85
CA TYR A 106 -36.28 1.81 -9.70
C TYR A 106 -36.97 0.47 -9.51
N LYS A 107 -38.14 0.52 -8.85
CA LYS A 107 -39.07 -0.59 -8.73
C LYS A 107 -40.09 -0.49 -9.86
N ALA A 108 -40.05 -1.46 -10.77
CA ALA A 108 -40.96 -1.55 -11.90
C ALA A 108 -42.39 -1.94 -11.45
N LYS A 109 -43.36 -1.85 -12.38
CA LYS A 109 -44.78 -2.17 -12.10
C LYS A 109 -45.02 -3.64 -11.72
N ASP A 110 -44.09 -4.53 -12.07
CA ASP A 110 -44.09 -5.95 -11.72
C ASP A 110 -43.38 -6.23 -10.38
N ASP A 111 -43.14 -5.18 -9.59
CA ASP A 111 -42.41 -5.19 -8.31
C ASP A 111 -40.92 -5.58 -8.40
N THR A 112 -40.34 -5.72 -9.60
CA THR A 112 -38.90 -6.02 -9.76
C THR A 112 -38.03 -4.77 -9.65
N LEU A 113 -36.85 -4.90 -9.04
CA LEU A 113 -35.85 -3.84 -9.00
C LEU A 113 -34.97 -3.86 -10.25
N ARG A 114 -34.83 -2.71 -10.90
CA ARG A 114 -34.11 -2.54 -12.16
C ARG A 114 -33.24 -1.28 -12.15
N ILE A 115 -32.21 -1.27 -13.01
CA ILE A 115 -31.34 -0.13 -13.30
C ILE A 115 -31.58 0.28 -14.75
N SER A 116 -31.81 1.56 -14.99
CA SER A 116 -31.76 2.08 -16.36
C SER A 116 -30.31 2.26 -16.80
N THR A 117 -29.92 1.65 -17.90
CA THR A 117 -28.54 1.77 -18.40
C THR A 117 -28.32 3.03 -19.25
N TYR A 118 -29.37 3.73 -19.67
CA TYR A 118 -29.30 4.86 -20.61
C TYR A 118 -29.90 6.16 -20.07
N ASP A 119 -30.78 6.06 -19.06
CA ASP A 119 -31.50 7.21 -18.52
C ASP A 119 -30.62 8.01 -17.54
N MET A 120 -29.62 8.72 -18.10
CA MET A 120 -28.63 9.44 -17.32
C MET A 120 -29.20 10.74 -16.73
N TRP A 121 -28.94 10.98 -15.45
CA TRP A 121 -29.35 12.19 -14.76
C TRP A 121 -28.74 13.44 -15.42
N THR A 122 -29.54 14.50 -15.51
CA THR A 122 -29.12 15.84 -15.91
C THR A 122 -29.74 16.89 -15.00
N GLU A 123 -29.15 18.08 -14.90
CA GLU A 123 -29.67 19.16 -14.05
C GLU A 123 -31.09 19.61 -14.47
N ALA A 124 -31.42 19.52 -15.76
CA ALA A 124 -32.77 19.79 -16.26
C ALA A 124 -33.80 18.81 -15.67
N ARG A 125 -33.43 17.53 -15.54
CA ARG A 125 -34.29 16.47 -14.99
C ARG A 125 -34.51 16.61 -13.48
N GLU A 126 -33.57 17.22 -12.75
CA GLU A 126 -33.76 17.52 -11.32
C GLU A 126 -34.96 18.45 -11.08
N LYS A 127 -35.18 19.41 -12.00
CA LYS A 127 -36.25 20.41 -11.91
C LYS A 127 -37.62 19.84 -12.30
N ASP A 128 -37.64 18.68 -12.96
CA ASP A 128 -38.85 17.98 -13.36
C ASP A 128 -39.35 17.02 -12.26
N ALA A 129 -40.44 17.38 -11.60
CA ALA A 129 -41.03 16.55 -10.56
C ALA A 129 -41.67 15.26 -11.09
N THR A 130 -41.95 15.18 -12.39
CA THR A 130 -42.49 13.97 -13.04
C THR A 130 -41.42 12.94 -13.34
N TYR A 131 -40.14 13.35 -13.47
CA TYR A 131 -39.03 12.42 -13.65
C TYR A 131 -38.87 11.42 -12.50
N TYR A 132 -39.13 11.86 -11.27
CA TYR A 132 -39.09 11.00 -10.07
C TYR A 132 -40.26 10.02 -9.99
N VAL A 133 -41.32 10.24 -10.78
CA VAL A 133 -42.50 9.37 -10.89
C VAL A 133 -42.70 9.14 -12.38
N ASN A 134 -41.72 8.50 -13.00
CA ASN A 134 -41.79 8.24 -14.42
C ASN A 134 -42.79 7.09 -14.66
N ASP A 135 -43.92 7.38 -15.31
CA ASP A 135 -44.94 6.38 -15.65
C ASP A 135 -44.42 5.24 -16.54
N THR A 136 -43.23 5.41 -17.17
CA THR A 136 -42.54 4.38 -17.98
C THR A 136 -41.58 3.48 -17.20
N LEU A 137 -40.88 3.96 -16.16
CA LEU A 137 -39.93 3.13 -15.39
C LEU A 137 -40.56 2.55 -14.12
N GLY A 138 -41.31 3.36 -13.35
CA GLY A 138 -41.82 3.00 -12.02
C GLY A 138 -41.31 3.95 -10.93
N GLU A 139 -41.26 3.49 -9.68
CA GLU A 139 -40.84 4.29 -8.52
C GLU A 139 -39.31 4.24 -8.36
N ILE A 140 -38.63 5.39 -8.37
CA ILE A 140 -37.18 5.45 -8.10
C ILE A 140 -36.92 5.16 -6.63
N VAL A 141 -36.11 4.14 -6.36
CA VAL A 141 -35.77 3.68 -5.00
C VAL A 141 -34.30 3.91 -4.64
N ASP A 142 -33.43 4.12 -5.63
CA ASP A 142 -32.02 4.50 -5.42
C ASP A 142 -31.36 5.09 -6.67
N TRP A 143 -30.05 5.39 -6.59
CA TRP A 143 -29.22 5.91 -7.67
C TRP A 143 -27.88 5.18 -7.75
N ALA A 144 -27.35 5.05 -8.97
CA ALA A 144 -26.06 4.43 -9.22
C ALA A 144 -25.16 5.33 -10.08
N VAL A 145 -23.87 5.39 -9.73
CA VAL A 145 -22.83 5.91 -10.64
C VAL A 145 -22.57 4.86 -11.72
N LYS A 146 -22.73 5.23 -12.99
CA LYS A 146 -22.40 4.40 -14.16
C LYS A 146 -20.98 4.70 -14.62
N MET A 147 -20.16 3.67 -14.74
CA MET A 147 -18.78 3.76 -15.19
C MET A 147 -18.46 2.72 -16.28
N ARG A 148 -17.45 2.99 -17.11
CA ARG A 148 -16.83 1.95 -17.96
C ARG A 148 -16.02 0.99 -17.09
N ARG A 149 -16.08 -0.31 -17.38
CA ARG A 149 -15.23 -1.29 -16.68
C ARG A 149 -13.78 -1.15 -17.10
N LEU A 150 -12.89 -1.08 -16.10
CA LEU A 150 -11.44 -1.12 -16.28
C LEU A 150 -10.90 -2.54 -16.03
N PRO A 151 -9.75 -2.93 -16.63
CA PRO A 151 -9.11 -4.21 -16.37
C PRO A 151 -8.59 -4.32 -14.93
N ASN A 152 -8.94 -5.41 -14.25
CA ASN A 152 -8.57 -5.66 -12.86
C ASN A 152 -7.05 -5.74 -12.62
N ASP A 153 -6.28 -6.03 -13.67
CA ASP A 153 -4.84 -6.28 -13.68
C ASP A 153 -3.98 -5.07 -14.08
N ASN A 154 -4.61 -3.92 -14.39
CA ASN A 154 -3.92 -2.73 -14.89
C ASN A 154 -3.79 -1.57 -13.88
N ASN A 155 -4.21 -1.75 -12.62
CA ASN A 155 -3.90 -0.77 -11.58
C ASN A 155 -2.46 -0.88 -11.07
N CYS A 156 -1.91 0.23 -10.56
CA CYS A 156 -0.53 0.27 -10.07
C CYS A 156 -0.27 -0.73 -8.93
N LEU A 157 -1.26 -1.06 -8.11
CA LEU A 157 -1.11 -2.08 -7.06
C LEU A 157 -0.87 -3.47 -7.65
N HIS A 158 -1.61 -3.84 -8.69
CA HIS A 158 -1.43 -5.11 -9.40
C HIS A 158 -0.11 -5.13 -10.17
N LEU A 159 0.23 -4.03 -10.88
CA LEU A 159 1.51 -3.92 -11.58
C LEU A 159 2.69 -4.06 -10.61
N LEU A 160 2.60 -3.50 -9.39
CA LEU A 160 3.62 -3.67 -8.37
C LEU A 160 3.78 -5.13 -7.94
N ARG A 161 2.66 -5.80 -7.65
CA ARG A 161 2.66 -7.20 -7.19
C ARG A 161 3.15 -8.18 -8.25
N SER A 162 2.96 -7.84 -9.53
CA SER A 162 3.43 -8.64 -10.66
C SER A 162 4.83 -8.24 -11.16
N GLY A 163 5.55 -7.37 -10.45
CA GLY A 163 6.90 -6.93 -10.83
C GLY A 163 6.96 -5.99 -12.06
N ARG A 164 5.80 -5.54 -12.55
CA ARG A 164 5.66 -4.72 -13.78
C ARG A 164 5.61 -3.21 -13.54
N LEU A 165 5.53 -2.74 -12.29
CA LEU A 165 5.54 -1.30 -12.00
C LEU A 165 6.97 -0.74 -12.02
N THR A 166 7.29 0.06 -13.03
CA THR A 166 8.63 0.64 -13.25
C THR A 166 8.71 2.12 -12.90
N ALA A 167 9.93 2.66 -12.82
CA ALA A 167 10.16 4.08 -12.58
C ALA A 167 9.60 4.97 -13.70
N GLU A 168 9.60 4.48 -14.95
CA GLU A 168 9.04 5.18 -16.11
C GLU A 168 7.52 5.30 -16.01
N ILE A 169 6.82 4.24 -15.60
CA ILE A 169 5.38 4.29 -15.30
C ILE A 169 5.11 5.32 -14.20
N LEU A 170 5.89 5.28 -13.12
CA LEU A 170 5.74 6.21 -12.01
C LEU A 170 5.96 7.66 -12.43
N SER A 171 6.86 7.91 -13.38
CA SER A 171 7.05 9.23 -13.98
C SER A 171 5.81 9.71 -14.74
N ALA A 172 5.20 8.84 -15.56
CA ALA A 172 3.96 9.17 -16.26
C ALA A 172 2.79 9.45 -15.29
N VAL A 173 2.66 8.65 -14.24
CA VAL A 173 1.68 8.83 -13.16
C VAL A 173 1.92 10.16 -12.43
N ALA A 174 3.17 10.45 -12.07
CA ALA A 174 3.56 11.69 -11.40
C ALA A 174 3.22 12.93 -12.26
N VAL A 175 3.45 12.89 -13.57
CA VAL A 175 3.10 13.97 -14.50
C VAL A 175 1.59 14.20 -14.54
N LYS A 176 0.78 13.14 -14.64
CA LYS A 176 -0.69 13.24 -14.63
C LYS A 176 -1.21 13.88 -13.34
N ILE A 177 -0.71 13.42 -12.19
CA ILE A 177 -1.11 13.92 -10.86
C ILE A 177 -0.66 15.38 -10.68
N ALA A 178 0.57 15.71 -11.07
CA ALA A 178 1.08 17.08 -11.01
C ALA A 178 0.23 18.05 -11.87
N ALA A 179 -0.12 17.65 -13.09
CA ALA A 179 -0.99 18.44 -13.96
C ALA A 179 -2.38 18.67 -13.33
N PHE A 180 -2.96 17.62 -12.74
CA PHE A 180 -4.22 17.73 -11.99
C PHE A 180 -4.10 18.73 -10.82
N HIS A 181 -3.06 18.63 -9.99
CA HIS A 181 -2.87 19.54 -8.86
C HIS A 181 -2.64 20.99 -9.26
N VAL A 182 -1.98 21.23 -10.40
CA VAL A 182 -1.81 22.58 -10.94
C VAL A 182 -3.15 23.17 -11.38
N ALA A 183 -4.02 22.36 -11.98
CA ALA A 183 -5.35 22.78 -12.45
C ALA A 183 -6.44 22.74 -11.35
N ALA A 184 -6.16 22.15 -10.19
CA ALA A 184 -7.12 21.97 -9.12
C ALA A 184 -7.65 23.31 -8.57
N ARG A 185 -8.92 23.32 -8.16
CA ARG A 185 -9.59 24.50 -7.59
C ARG A 185 -8.84 24.98 -6.34
N LYS A 186 -8.66 26.29 -6.23
CA LYS A 186 -8.04 26.99 -5.10
C LYS A 186 -8.92 28.16 -4.68
N SER A 187 -8.93 28.48 -3.39
CA SER A 187 -9.64 29.63 -2.86
C SER A 187 -9.09 29.99 -1.47
N PRO A 188 -9.35 31.22 -0.98
CA PRO A 188 -9.01 31.58 0.40
C PRO A 188 -9.66 30.66 1.45
N SER A 189 -10.84 30.11 1.17
CA SER A 189 -11.49 29.12 2.06
C SER A 189 -10.77 27.76 2.07
N ILE A 190 -10.15 27.37 0.95
CA ILE A 190 -9.33 26.15 0.84
C ILE A 190 -7.95 26.38 1.49
N ASP A 191 -7.37 27.58 1.37
CA ASP A 191 -6.06 27.93 1.93
C ASP A 191 -5.95 27.67 3.44
N VAL A 192 -7.05 27.84 4.18
CA VAL A 192 -7.12 27.60 5.63
C VAL A 192 -6.68 26.18 6.00
N PHE A 193 -6.94 25.19 5.14
CA PHE A 193 -6.59 23.78 5.40
C PHE A 193 -5.09 23.50 5.35
N GLY A 194 -4.29 24.40 4.80
CA GLY A 194 -2.82 24.34 4.84
C GLY A 194 -2.20 25.05 6.04
N SER A 195 -2.99 25.72 6.87
CA SER A 195 -2.46 26.44 8.04
C SER A 195 -1.86 25.49 9.07
N LEU A 196 -0.82 25.94 9.78
CA LEU A 196 -0.22 25.18 10.88
C LEU A 196 -1.28 24.76 11.91
N ALA A 197 -2.20 25.65 12.27
CA ALA A 197 -3.26 25.35 13.23
C ALA A 197 -4.13 24.16 12.77
N THR A 198 -4.53 24.14 11.50
CA THR A 198 -5.33 23.03 10.95
C THR A 198 -4.53 21.74 10.87
N ILE A 199 -3.28 21.80 10.41
CA ILE A 199 -2.42 20.61 10.29
C ILE A 199 -2.12 20.02 11.67
N LYS A 200 -1.76 20.86 12.65
CA LYS A 200 -1.55 20.44 14.04
C LYS A 200 -2.82 19.82 14.63
N GLY A 201 -3.98 20.46 14.43
CA GLY A 201 -5.27 19.92 14.86
C GLY A 201 -5.56 18.54 14.26
N ASN A 202 -5.31 18.35 12.97
CA ASN A 202 -5.48 17.05 12.30
C ASN A 202 -4.51 15.98 12.84
N VAL A 203 -3.25 16.36 13.09
CA VAL A 203 -2.24 15.47 13.68
C VAL A 203 -2.69 15.04 15.07
N ASP A 204 -3.06 15.98 15.93
CA ASP A 204 -3.48 15.71 17.30
C ASP A 204 -4.79 14.91 17.35
N GLU A 205 -5.77 15.22 16.48
CA GLU A 205 -7.02 14.45 16.35
C GLU A 205 -6.75 12.99 15.98
N ASN A 206 -5.82 12.71 15.08
CA ASN A 206 -5.45 11.33 14.73
C ASN A 206 -4.96 10.56 15.96
N PHE A 207 -4.14 11.18 16.82
CA PHE A 207 -3.66 10.55 18.06
C PHE A 207 -4.71 10.52 19.17
N GLU A 208 -5.68 11.44 19.19
CA GLU A 208 -6.81 11.37 20.12
C GLU A 208 -7.68 10.16 19.80
N GLN A 209 -8.06 10.02 18.53
CA GLN A 209 -8.90 8.95 17.99
C GLN A 209 -8.24 7.56 18.08
N THR A 210 -6.91 7.48 18.15
CA THR A 210 -6.16 6.22 18.19
C THR A 210 -5.57 5.88 19.56
N LYS A 211 -5.92 6.60 20.64
CA LYS A 211 -5.45 6.31 22.02
C LYS A 211 -5.64 4.85 22.45
N GLY A 212 -6.73 4.21 22.00
CA GLY A 212 -7.04 2.81 22.31
C GLY A 212 -6.21 1.78 21.54
N HIS A 213 -5.52 2.17 20.45
CA HIS A 213 -4.87 1.22 19.55
C HIS A 213 -3.74 0.42 20.20
N ALA A 214 -2.99 1.06 21.11
CA ALA A 214 -1.93 0.37 21.85
C ALA A 214 -2.51 -0.72 22.78
N ARG A 215 -3.60 -0.40 23.50
CA ARG A 215 -4.30 -1.38 24.36
C ARG A 215 -4.93 -2.52 23.56
N ALA A 216 -5.33 -2.25 22.32
CA ALA A 216 -5.88 -3.24 21.40
C ALA A 216 -4.83 -4.07 20.65
N GLY A 217 -3.53 -3.88 20.92
CA GLY A 217 -2.44 -4.61 20.26
C GLY A 217 -2.29 -4.27 18.76
N LEU A 218 -2.78 -3.11 18.32
CA LEU A 218 -2.60 -2.62 16.95
C LEU A 218 -1.25 -1.91 16.76
N VAL A 219 -0.56 -1.58 17.85
CA VAL A 219 0.73 -0.90 17.86
C VAL A 219 1.38 -1.11 19.22
N ASP A 220 2.71 -1.25 19.25
CA ASP A 220 3.45 -1.23 20.51
C ASP A 220 3.35 0.15 21.20
N PRO A 221 3.17 0.23 22.54
CA PRO A 221 3.05 1.51 23.24
C PRO A 221 4.25 2.45 23.03
N GLY A 222 5.47 1.92 22.93
CA GLY A 222 6.68 2.68 22.67
C GLY A 222 6.70 3.25 21.25
N VAL A 223 6.32 2.43 20.25
CA VAL A 223 6.16 2.88 18.85
C VAL A 223 5.12 3.99 18.76
N TYR A 224 3.96 3.81 19.40
CA TYR A 224 2.90 4.82 19.40
C TYR A 224 3.37 6.16 19.99
N ALA A 225 4.02 6.10 21.16
CA ALA A 225 4.55 7.29 21.82
C ALA A 225 5.63 7.99 20.99
N ALA A 226 6.53 7.23 20.38
CA ALA A 226 7.57 7.76 19.50
C ALA A 226 6.99 8.45 18.26
N VAL A 227 6.07 7.78 17.54
CA VAL A 227 5.42 8.34 16.35
C VAL A 227 4.64 9.60 16.70
N LYS A 228 3.92 9.63 17.83
CA LYS A 228 3.21 10.82 18.31
C LYS A 228 4.17 11.98 18.55
N LYS A 229 5.19 11.76 19.37
CA LYS A 229 6.18 12.79 19.72
C LYS A 229 6.88 13.34 18.47
N LEU A 230 7.37 12.48 17.60
CA LEU A 230 8.08 12.88 16.39
C LEU A 230 7.18 13.57 15.38
N SER A 231 5.91 13.14 15.25
CA SER A 231 4.93 13.81 14.38
C SER A 231 4.65 15.24 14.85
N GLN A 232 4.45 15.42 16.16
CA GLN A 232 4.23 16.74 16.76
C GLN A 232 5.47 17.64 16.64
N GLN A 233 6.67 17.09 16.88
CA GLN A 233 7.93 17.83 16.71
C GLN A 233 8.12 18.28 15.26
N MET A 234 8.01 17.36 14.30
CA MET A 234 8.21 17.67 12.89
C MET A 234 7.15 18.65 12.36
N THR A 235 5.92 18.61 12.90
CA THR A 235 4.89 19.62 12.57
C THR A 235 5.33 21.02 13.00
N SER A 236 5.88 21.17 14.21
CA SER A 236 6.43 22.44 14.69
C SER A 236 7.65 22.88 13.88
N ASP A 237 8.57 21.97 13.57
CA ASP A 237 9.79 22.27 12.79
C ASP A 237 9.48 22.74 11.36
N LEU A 238 8.31 22.36 10.82
CA LEU A 238 7.85 22.71 9.48
C LEU A 238 6.96 23.97 9.43
N GLU A 239 6.74 24.66 10.55
CA GLU A 239 5.86 25.84 10.66
C GLU A 239 6.08 26.85 9.52
N ARG A 240 7.34 27.26 9.30
CA ARG A 240 7.68 28.22 8.25
C ARG A 240 7.34 27.71 6.86
N ILE A 241 7.52 26.40 6.62
CA ILE A 241 7.22 25.80 5.32
C ILE A 241 5.70 25.82 5.12
N PHE A 242 4.88 25.41 6.10
CA PHE A 242 3.42 25.49 5.97
C PHE A 242 2.92 26.90 5.68
N ALA A 243 3.45 27.90 6.39
CA ALA A 243 3.12 29.31 6.14
C ALA A 243 3.43 29.70 4.68
N GLN A 244 4.61 29.33 4.17
CA GLN A 244 4.99 29.56 2.78
C GLN A 244 4.09 28.82 1.79
N ARG A 245 3.61 27.62 2.11
CA ARG A 245 2.67 26.88 1.23
C ARG A 245 1.35 27.64 1.07
N VAL A 246 0.82 28.18 2.17
CA VAL A 246 -0.42 28.98 2.19
C VAL A 246 -0.23 30.33 1.50
N GLU A 247 0.85 31.04 1.80
CA GLU A 247 1.19 32.33 1.18
C GLU A 247 1.28 32.22 -0.35
N ASN A 248 1.95 31.17 -0.83
CA ASN A 248 2.12 30.90 -2.26
C ASN A 248 0.92 30.19 -2.93
N LYS A 249 -0.24 30.09 -2.25
CA LYS A 249 -1.49 29.54 -2.81
C LYS A 249 -1.33 28.12 -3.37
N TYR A 250 -0.65 27.25 -2.62
CA TYR A 250 -0.51 25.84 -3.01
C TYR A 250 -1.72 24.99 -2.65
N ILE A 251 -2.48 25.34 -1.62
CA ILE A 251 -3.56 24.49 -1.08
C ILE A 251 -4.71 24.44 -2.08
N SER A 252 -5.24 23.23 -2.34
CA SER A 252 -6.19 23.00 -3.42
C SER A 252 -7.18 21.87 -3.12
N ASP A 253 -8.22 21.74 -3.93
CA ASP A 253 -9.19 20.65 -3.93
C ASP A 253 -8.64 19.42 -4.66
N THR A 254 -7.82 18.65 -3.93
CA THR A 254 -7.05 17.50 -4.44
C THR A 254 -7.91 16.23 -4.57
N HIS A 255 -7.30 15.03 -4.59
CA HIS A 255 -8.00 13.74 -4.65
C HIS A 255 -8.52 13.26 -3.29
N GLY A 256 -7.70 13.39 -2.25
CA GLY A 256 -8.03 13.06 -0.85
C GLY A 256 -7.75 11.62 -0.40
N ASP A 257 -7.51 10.67 -1.32
CA ASP A 257 -7.13 9.27 -1.05
C ASP A 257 -6.46 8.63 -2.28
N LEU A 258 -5.35 9.21 -2.71
CA LEU A 258 -4.65 8.82 -3.93
C LEU A 258 -3.84 7.51 -3.74
N ARG A 259 -4.48 6.36 -3.90
CA ARG A 259 -3.92 5.03 -3.59
C ARG A 259 -3.48 4.28 -4.86
N LEU A 260 -2.57 3.31 -4.71
CA LEU A 260 -2.09 2.51 -5.85
C LEU A 260 -3.21 1.72 -6.57
N GLU A 261 -4.23 1.31 -5.82
CA GLU A 261 -5.37 0.55 -6.36
C GLU A 261 -6.35 1.41 -7.18
N HIS A 262 -6.22 2.74 -7.11
CA HIS A 262 -7.08 3.70 -7.80
C HIS A 262 -6.46 4.25 -9.09
N VAL A 263 -5.17 3.99 -9.34
CA VAL A 263 -4.43 4.50 -10.50
C VAL A 263 -4.27 3.38 -11.52
N TYR A 264 -4.84 3.57 -12.71
CA TYR A 264 -4.86 2.61 -13.81
C TYR A 264 -4.07 3.11 -15.01
N LEU A 265 -3.44 2.18 -15.72
CA LEU A 265 -2.94 2.40 -17.07
C LEU A 265 -3.94 1.82 -18.08
N VAL A 266 -4.31 2.61 -19.08
CA VAL A 266 -5.27 2.19 -20.12
C VAL A 266 -4.80 2.63 -21.51
N PRO A 267 -5.12 1.90 -22.59
CA PRO A 267 -4.80 2.37 -23.94
C PRO A 267 -5.50 3.69 -24.27
N LYS A 268 -4.76 4.68 -24.77
CA LYS A 268 -5.29 6.00 -25.19
C LYS A 268 -6.43 5.87 -26.18
N ALA A 269 -6.31 4.95 -27.14
CA ALA A 269 -7.34 4.70 -28.15
C ALA A 269 -8.67 4.24 -27.53
N ALA A 270 -8.61 3.43 -26.47
CA ALA A 270 -9.81 2.94 -25.79
C ALA A 270 -10.38 3.96 -24.78
N ASN A 271 -9.53 4.84 -24.22
CA ASN A 271 -9.91 5.89 -23.27
C ASN A 271 -10.37 7.20 -23.93
N ALA A 272 -10.36 7.30 -25.27
CA ALA A 272 -10.90 8.45 -25.97
C ALA A 272 -12.42 8.54 -25.75
N PRO A 273 -12.99 9.75 -25.57
CA PRO A 273 -14.44 9.91 -25.55
C PRO A 273 -15.01 9.44 -26.91
N PRO A 274 -16.18 8.80 -26.93
CA PRO A 274 -16.85 8.45 -28.17
C PRO A 274 -17.17 9.74 -28.91
N SER A 275 -16.40 10.08 -29.94
CA SER A 275 -16.72 11.22 -30.80
C SER A 275 -17.85 10.82 -31.73
N THR A 276 -18.73 11.77 -32.07
CA THR A 276 -19.70 11.63 -33.17
C THR A 276 -19.04 11.30 -34.52
N ALA A 277 -17.70 11.37 -34.62
CA ALA A 277 -16.90 11.00 -35.78
C ALA A 277 -16.36 9.56 -35.75
N GLN A 278 -16.60 8.76 -34.69
CA GLN A 278 -16.22 7.34 -34.65
C GLN A 278 -17.17 6.40 -35.43
N ALA A 279 -18.19 6.95 -36.10
CA ALA A 279 -19.09 6.20 -36.98
C ALA A 279 -18.39 5.56 -38.21
N ALA A 280 -17.08 5.77 -38.43
CA ALA A 280 -16.40 5.35 -39.65
C ALA A 280 -15.15 4.45 -39.48
N VAL A 281 -14.76 3.99 -38.28
CA VAL A 281 -13.56 3.10 -38.15
C VAL A 281 -13.73 2.02 -37.08
N ARG A 282 -13.40 0.77 -37.48
CA ARG A 282 -13.08 -0.48 -36.73
C ARG A 282 -13.55 -0.59 -35.28
N TYR A 283 -14.26 -1.68 -34.97
CA TYR A 283 -14.54 -2.16 -33.61
C TYR A 283 -13.36 -1.92 -32.66
N VAL A 284 -13.58 -1.08 -31.64
CA VAL A 284 -12.65 -0.84 -30.53
C VAL A 284 -13.09 -1.75 -29.38
N PRO A 285 -12.27 -2.74 -28.97
CA PRO A 285 -12.59 -3.58 -27.82
C PRO A 285 -12.87 -2.74 -26.56
N PRO A 286 -13.72 -3.23 -25.64
CA PRO A 286 -13.99 -2.53 -24.37
C PRO A 286 -12.70 -2.38 -23.55
N ILE A 287 -12.58 -1.29 -22.78
CA ILE A 287 -11.37 -1.02 -21.98
C ILE A 287 -11.01 -2.21 -21.08
N SER A 288 -12.02 -2.92 -20.56
CA SER A 288 -11.90 -4.10 -19.70
C SER A 288 -11.19 -5.30 -20.35
N SER A 289 -11.14 -5.41 -21.68
CA SER A 289 -10.52 -6.56 -22.36
C SER A 289 -9.02 -6.42 -22.57
N TYR A 290 -8.41 -5.29 -22.20
CA TYR A 290 -6.99 -5.03 -22.44
C TYR A 290 -6.13 -5.51 -21.28
N THR A 291 -5.36 -6.56 -21.49
CA THR A 291 -4.23 -6.92 -20.62
C THR A 291 -2.96 -6.24 -21.12
N LEU A 292 -2.27 -5.53 -20.22
CA LEU A 292 -1.00 -4.87 -20.55
C LEU A 292 0.14 -5.90 -20.61
N HIS A 293 0.31 -6.53 -21.78
CA HIS A 293 1.46 -7.40 -22.06
C HIS A 293 2.71 -6.59 -22.44
N ASN A 294 2.54 -5.48 -23.16
CA ASN A 294 3.59 -4.52 -23.50
C ASN A 294 3.20 -3.12 -22.99
N LEU A 295 4.04 -2.53 -22.14
CA LEU A 295 3.81 -1.22 -21.52
C LEU A 295 4.47 -0.10 -22.34
N ASP A 296 4.03 0.07 -23.60
CA ASP A 296 4.45 1.24 -24.38
C ASP A 296 3.71 2.49 -23.89
N LEU A 297 4.37 3.27 -23.03
CA LEU A 297 3.86 4.49 -22.43
C LEU A 297 3.41 5.55 -23.45
N ALA A 298 3.91 5.52 -24.70
CA ALA A 298 3.43 6.43 -25.74
C ALA A 298 1.95 6.19 -26.08
N THR A 299 1.48 4.96 -25.91
CA THR A 299 0.11 4.53 -26.24
C THR A 299 -0.82 4.45 -25.05
N LEU A 300 -0.32 4.66 -23.83
CA LEU A 300 -1.08 4.52 -22.58
C LEU A 300 -1.46 5.88 -21.99
N ASP A 301 -2.64 5.95 -21.38
CA ASP A 301 -3.10 7.04 -20.53
C ASP A 301 -3.17 6.58 -19.07
N VAL A 302 -3.02 7.54 -18.17
CA VAL A 302 -3.18 7.35 -16.73
C VAL A 302 -4.58 7.81 -16.35
N VAL A 303 -5.33 6.91 -15.73
CA VAL A 303 -6.67 7.15 -15.21
C VAL A 303 -6.64 6.99 -13.69
N VAL A 304 -7.27 7.91 -12.97
CA VAL A 304 -7.34 7.86 -11.51
C VAL A 304 -8.79 7.95 -11.06
N LEU A 305 -9.20 7.04 -10.16
CA LEU A 305 -10.58 6.88 -9.69
C LEU A 305 -10.70 7.15 -8.18
N ASP A 306 -11.94 7.14 -7.68
CA ASP A 306 -12.28 7.16 -6.25
C ASP A 306 -11.79 8.38 -5.45
N CYS A 307 -11.86 9.57 -6.04
CA CYS A 307 -11.77 10.84 -5.30
C CYS A 307 -12.84 10.88 -4.20
N ILE A 308 -12.45 11.14 -2.94
CA ILE A 308 -13.40 11.21 -1.81
C ILE A 308 -14.46 12.26 -2.14
N GLU A 309 -15.76 11.97 -2.17
CA GLU A 309 -16.81 12.90 -2.60
C GLU A 309 -17.60 13.54 -1.44
N PHE A 310 -17.64 12.88 -0.29
CA PHE A 310 -18.60 13.16 0.78
C PHE A 310 -18.15 14.23 1.80
N ASN A 311 -16.86 14.59 1.83
CA ASN A 311 -16.36 15.61 2.76
C ASN A 311 -15.16 16.36 2.18
N GLU A 312 -15.35 17.65 1.90
CA GLU A 312 -14.32 18.52 1.33
C GLU A 312 -13.06 18.63 2.20
N ARG A 313 -13.18 18.56 3.54
CA ARG A 313 -12.02 18.60 4.47
C ARG A 313 -11.00 17.50 4.18
N PHE A 314 -11.41 16.38 3.60
CA PHE A 314 -10.50 15.29 3.26
C PHE A 314 -9.77 15.48 1.92
N ARG A 315 -10.31 16.32 1.01
CA ARG A 315 -9.69 16.68 -0.28
C ARG A 315 -8.97 18.03 -0.28
N PHE A 316 -9.39 18.96 0.56
CA PHE A 316 -8.77 20.28 0.68
C PHE A 316 -7.44 20.13 1.40
N ALA A 317 -6.35 20.14 0.62
CA ALA A 317 -5.04 19.83 1.14
C ALA A 317 -3.93 20.45 0.28
N ASP A 318 -2.74 20.46 0.86
CA ASP A 318 -1.52 20.64 0.09
C ASP A 318 -1.37 19.49 -0.94
N PRO A 319 -1.09 19.76 -2.22
CA PRO A 319 -0.79 18.74 -3.23
C PRO A 319 0.28 17.73 -2.83
N LEU A 320 1.27 18.12 -2.03
CA LEU A 320 2.27 17.18 -1.49
C LEU A 320 1.64 16.18 -0.52
N ALA A 321 0.61 16.61 0.24
CA ALA A 321 -0.12 15.75 1.16
C ALA A 321 -1.04 14.75 0.45
N ASP A 322 -1.50 15.07 -0.75
CA ASP A 322 -2.27 14.15 -1.58
C ASP A 322 -1.37 13.13 -2.28
N ALA A 323 -0.29 13.60 -2.93
CA ALA A 323 0.73 12.73 -3.53
C ALA A 323 1.39 11.76 -2.51
N ALA A 324 1.47 12.18 -1.24
CA ALA A 324 1.98 11.36 -0.16
C ALA A 324 1.22 10.05 0.06
N PHE A 325 -0.08 9.95 -0.29
CA PHE A 325 -0.81 8.68 -0.20
C PHE A 325 -0.20 7.62 -1.12
N PHE A 326 0.14 8.00 -2.35
CA PHE A 326 0.71 7.10 -3.34
C PHE A 326 2.11 6.62 -2.90
N ALA A 327 2.95 7.54 -2.42
CA ALA A 327 4.27 7.22 -1.90
C ALA A 327 4.23 6.34 -0.64
N MET A 328 3.23 6.56 0.22
CA MET A 328 3.01 5.79 1.44
C MET A 328 2.63 4.33 1.15
N ASP A 329 1.81 4.08 0.12
CA ASP A 329 1.50 2.72 -0.31
C ASP A 329 2.72 1.96 -0.84
N LEU A 330 3.56 2.61 -1.65
CA LEU A 330 4.80 2.01 -2.15
C LEU A 330 5.73 1.61 -1.00
N ARG A 331 5.87 2.47 0.01
CA ARG A 331 6.66 2.18 1.22
C ARG A 331 6.08 1.04 2.06
N ARG A 332 4.76 1.05 2.28
CA ARG A 332 4.06 -0.04 2.97
C ARG A 332 4.26 -1.39 2.29
N LEU A 333 4.38 -1.39 0.96
CA LEU A 333 4.61 -2.59 0.16
C LEU A 333 6.10 -2.94 0.01
N GLY A 334 6.99 -2.29 0.78
CA GLY A 334 8.41 -2.60 0.79
C GLY A 334 9.19 -2.10 -0.43
N ARG A 335 8.66 -1.11 -1.16
CA ARG A 335 9.28 -0.50 -2.36
C ARG A 335 9.61 0.97 -2.14
N ALA A 336 10.50 1.21 -1.16
CA ALA A 336 10.98 2.55 -0.83
C ALA A 336 11.78 3.19 -1.98
N ASP A 337 12.41 2.37 -2.83
CA ASP A 337 13.07 2.77 -4.07
C ASP A 337 12.07 3.42 -5.05
N LEU A 338 10.95 2.75 -5.33
CA LEU A 338 9.90 3.27 -6.21
C LEU A 338 9.22 4.49 -5.60
N ALA A 339 9.04 4.52 -4.27
CA ALA A 339 8.54 5.71 -3.60
C ALA A 339 9.47 6.91 -3.80
N ALA A 340 10.79 6.71 -3.78
CA ALA A 340 11.77 7.76 -4.05
C ALA A 340 11.71 8.21 -5.52
N SER A 341 11.61 7.27 -6.48
CA SER A 341 11.44 7.58 -7.91
C SER A 341 10.17 8.40 -8.18
N PHE A 342 9.02 7.98 -7.63
CA PHE A 342 7.77 8.72 -7.74
C PHE A 342 7.87 10.12 -7.12
N ASN A 343 8.44 10.24 -5.92
CA ASN A 343 8.60 11.52 -5.24
C ASN A 343 9.45 12.50 -6.05
N SER A 344 10.57 12.03 -6.61
CA SER A 344 11.42 12.86 -7.47
C SER A 344 10.66 13.32 -8.71
N ALA A 345 10.07 12.37 -9.46
CA ALA A 345 9.35 12.68 -10.68
C ALA A 345 8.17 13.64 -10.44
N TYR A 346 7.45 13.50 -9.32
CA TYR A 346 6.34 14.37 -8.97
C TYR A 346 6.80 15.78 -8.59
N LEU A 347 7.87 15.90 -7.78
CA LEU A 347 8.43 17.22 -7.44
C LEU A 347 8.96 17.92 -8.70
N ASP A 348 9.60 17.20 -9.61
CA ASP A 348 10.11 17.74 -10.87
C ASP A 348 8.95 18.16 -11.79
N ALA A 349 7.97 17.28 -12.02
CA ALA A 349 6.82 17.56 -12.89
C ALA A 349 5.95 18.72 -12.38
N SER A 350 5.82 18.86 -11.05
CA SER A 350 5.10 19.96 -10.43
C SER A 350 5.95 21.23 -10.22
N LYS A 351 7.23 21.21 -10.63
CA LYS A 351 8.20 22.31 -10.47
C LYS A 351 8.41 22.75 -9.01
N GLN A 352 8.42 21.78 -8.10
CA GLN A 352 8.51 21.97 -6.66
C GLN A 352 9.77 21.34 -6.04
N SER A 353 10.76 20.98 -6.84
CA SER A 353 12.01 20.34 -6.40
C SER A 353 12.82 21.24 -5.46
N SER A 354 12.81 20.90 -4.18
CA SER A 354 13.63 21.54 -3.14
C SER A 354 13.80 20.62 -1.93
N LYS A 355 14.85 20.84 -1.14
CA LYS A 355 15.07 20.10 0.12
C LYS A 355 13.91 20.31 1.12
N ALA A 356 13.34 21.51 1.14
CA ALA A 356 12.19 21.86 1.98
C ALA A 356 10.95 21.03 1.60
N ASN A 357 10.59 20.99 0.31
CA ASN A 357 9.45 20.22 -0.17
C ASN A 357 9.67 18.71 -0.08
N ALA A 358 10.89 18.21 -0.29
CA ALA A 358 11.22 16.80 -0.06
C ALA A 358 11.03 16.42 1.42
N THR A 359 11.38 17.32 2.34
CA THR A 359 11.18 17.12 3.79
C THR A 359 9.69 17.17 4.15
N LEU A 360 8.94 18.12 3.58
CA LEU A 360 7.50 18.24 3.76
C LEU A 360 6.74 17.01 3.20
N LEU A 361 7.12 16.52 2.02
CA LEU A 361 6.55 15.30 1.44
C LEU A 361 6.84 14.07 2.31
N ARG A 362 8.04 13.96 2.90
CA ARG A 362 8.37 12.91 3.88
C ARG A 362 7.46 12.99 5.11
N PHE A 363 7.26 14.18 5.66
CA PHE A 363 6.31 14.41 6.76
C PHE A 363 4.91 13.97 6.39
N TYR A 364 4.39 14.43 5.25
CA TYR A 364 3.05 14.07 4.82
C TYR A 364 2.91 12.57 4.55
N THR A 365 3.94 11.90 4.05
CA THR A 365 3.95 10.44 3.87
C THR A 365 3.78 9.73 5.22
N ALA A 366 4.48 10.20 6.26
CA ALA A 366 4.32 9.67 7.62
C ALA A 366 2.92 9.97 8.19
N TYR A 367 2.45 11.21 8.04
CA TYR A 367 1.11 11.63 8.45
C TYR A 367 0.02 10.78 7.80
N ARG A 368 0.08 10.55 6.48
CA ARG A 368 -0.87 9.68 5.76
C ARG A 368 -0.76 8.22 6.21
N SER A 369 0.44 7.76 6.56
CA SER A 369 0.61 6.44 7.17
C SER A 369 -0.13 6.35 8.51
N VAL A 370 -0.04 7.36 9.39
CA VAL A 370 -0.83 7.41 10.64
C VAL A 370 -2.33 7.43 10.35
N VAL A 371 -2.79 8.21 9.37
CA VAL A 371 -4.20 8.20 8.94
C VAL A 371 -4.65 6.80 8.51
N ARG A 372 -3.83 6.08 7.72
CA ARG A 372 -4.17 4.70 7.34
C ARG A 372 -4.07 3.71 8.49
N ALA A 373 -3.14 3.89 9.43
CA ALA A 373 -3.08 3.11 10.65
C ALA A 373 -4.36 3.27 11.48
N LYS A 374 -4.88 4.51 11.56
CA LYS A 374 -6.17 4.83 12.17
C LYS A 374 -7.32 4.09 11.48
N VAL A 375 -7.48 4.29 10.16
CA VAL A 375 -8.60 3.70 9.40
C VAL A 375 -8.58 2.17 9.44
N CYS A 376 -7.42 1.55 9.20
CA CYS A 376 -7.29 0.09 9.27
C CYS A 376 -7.50 -0.41 10.71
N GLY A 377 -7.10 0.36 11.72
CA GLY A 377 -7.35 0.05 13.12
C GLY A 377 -8.84 0.07 13.47
N PHE A 378 -9.59 1.07 13.01
CA PHE A 378 -11.05 1.10 13.19
C PHE A 378 -11.72 -0.10 12.51
N GLN A 379 -11.33 -0.44 11.29
CA GLN A 379 -11.82 -1.65 10.63
C GLN A 379 -11.45 -2.94 11.37
N ALA A 380 -10.29 -2.96 12.04
CA ALA A 380 -9.84 -4.13 12.80
C ALA A 380 -10.56 -4.29 14.14
N LEU A 381 -11.16 -3.21 14.66
CA LEU A 381 -11.88 -3.17 15.94
C LEU A 381 -13.39 -3.11 15.76
N ASP A 382 -13.88 -3.06 14.52
CA ASP A 382 -15.30 -3.06 14.22
C ASP A 382 -15.90 -4.44 14.53
N PRO A 383 -16.85 -4.55 15.48
CA PRO A 383 -17.45 -5.82 15.87
C PRO A 383 -18.28 -6.47 14.75
N LEU A 384 -18.63 -5.72 13.69
CA LEU A 384 -19.39 -6.24 12.55
C LEU A 384 -18.51 -6.90 11.49
N MET A 385 -17.18 -6.81 11.60
CA MET A 385 -16.25 -7.38 10.62
C MET A 385 -15.84 -8.82 11.00
N VAL A 386 -16.09 -9.77 10.09
CA VAL A 386 -15.87 -11.22 10.35
C VAL A 386 -14.39 -11.62 10.32
N ASP A 387 -13.60 -11.09 9.39
CA ASP A 387 -12.13 -11.28 9.33
C ASP A 387 -11.41 -9.94 9.36
N THR A 388 -10.80 -9.63 10.50
CA THR A 388 -10.04 -8.40 10.74
C THR A 388 -8.53 -8.58 10.61
N THR A 389 -8.06 -9.79 10.28
CA THR A 389 -6.64 -10.15 10.25
C THR A 389 -5.84 -9.23 9.34
N LYS A 390 -6.33 -9.03 8.11
CA LYS A 390 -5.69 -8.13 7.13
C LYS A 390 -5.65 -6.68 7.61
N SER A 391 -6.75 -6.19 8.19
CA SER A 391 -6.85 -4.82 8.70
C SER A 391 -5.91 -4.60 9.89
N ARG A 392 -5.78 -5.59 10.78
CA ARG A 392 -4.86 -5.58 11.92
C ARG A 392 -3.40 -5.49 11.47
N PHE A 393 -3.00 -6.36 10.53
CA PHE A 393 -1.65 -6.34 9.98
C PHE A 393 -1.35 -5.02 9.26
N ARG A 394 -2.29 -4.50 8.47
CA ARG A 394 -2.14 -3.20 7.80
C ARG A 394 -1.98 -2.07 8.80
N ALA A 395 -2.77 -2.05 9.87
CA ALA A 395 -2.67 -1.03 10.91
C ALA A 395 -1.28 -1.04 11.57
N GLN A 396 -0.80 -2.20 11.99
CA GLN A 396 0.55 -2.39 12.57
C GLN A 396 1.65 -1.92 11.61
N CYS A 397 1.56 -2.34 10.34
CA CYS A 397 2.51 -1.97 9.30
C CYS A 397 2.60 -0.46 9.11
N HIS A 398 1.46 0.23 9.05
CA HIS A 398 1.43 1.68 8.87
C HIS A 398 2.05 2.46 10.03
N TRP A 399 1.98 1.95 11.27
CA TRP A 399 2.67 2.56 12.40
C TRP A 399 4.19 2.49 12.26
N LEU A 400 4.72 1.35 11.81
CA LEU A 400 6.16 1.18 11.61
C LEU A 400 6.67 1.93 10.39
N VAL A 401 5.88 2.04 9.31
CA VAL A 401 6.19 2.91 8.17
C VAL A 401 6.26 4.37 8.63
N ALA A 402 5.33 4.83 9.47
CA ALA A 402 5.36 6.18 10.04
C ALA A 402 6.63 6.39 10.90
N LEU A 403 6.95 5.43 11.78
CA LEU A 403 8.17 5.49 12.60
C LEU A 403 9.43 5.55 11.72
N GLY A 404 9.53 4.70 10.69
CA GLY A 404 10.67 4.68 9.77
C GLY A 404 10.86 5.97 8.97
N LEU A 405 9.80 6.76 8.76
CA LEU A 405 9.86 8.06 8.07
C LEU A 405 10.21 9.23 9.00
N LEU A 406 9.81 9.14 10.26
CA LEU A 406 9.95 10.19 11.27
C LEU A 406 11.25 10.08 12.07
N ALA A 407 11.68 8.84 12.37
CA ALA A 407 12.88 8.60 13.16
C ALA A 407 14.16 8.99 12.39
N LEU A 408 15.18 9.37 13.15
CA LEU A 408 16.54 9.53 12.64
C LEU A 408 17.02 8.18 12.08
N PRO A 409 17.85 8.16 11.02
CA PRO A 409 18.34 6.93 10.40
C PRO A 409 18.81 5.86 11.39
N ALA A 410 19.64 6.26 12.36
CA ALA A 410 20.17 5.37 13.38
C ALA A 410 19.12 4.80 14.36
N ASP A 411 17.92 5.35 14.44
CA ASP A 411 16.82 4.87 15.29
C ASP A 411 15.73 4.13 14.50
N ARG A 412 15.86 4.01 13.18
CA ARG A 412 14.82 3.37 12.37
C ARG A 412 14.79 1.86 12.61
N PRO A 413 13.59 1.27 12.78
CA PRO A 413 13.46 -0.17 12.81
C PRO A 413 13.86 -0.76 11.46
N CYS A 414 14.66 -1.82 11.49
CA CYS A 414 15.14 -2.50 10.30
C CYS A 414 15.52 -3.95 10.62
N LEU A 415 15.49 -4.78 9.57
CA LEU A 415 16.02 -6.14 9.58
C LEU A 415 17.31 -6.20 8.76
N LEU A 416 18.39 -6.67 9.35
CA LEU A 416 19.65 -6.96 8.66
C LEU A 416 19.91 -8.47 8.70
N LEU A 417 19.96 -9.10 7.54
CA LEU A 417 20.39 -10.50 7.41
C LEU A 417 21.89 -10.51 7.17
N VAL A 418 22.66 -11.14 8.05
CA VAL A 418 24.10 -11.37 7.84
C VAL A 418 24.29 -12.85 7.54
N THR A 419 24.72 -13.11 6.30
CA THR A 419 24.77 -14.45 5.72
C THR A 419 26.12 -14.74 5.08
N GLY A 420 26.39 -16.00 4.80
CA GLY A 420 27.65 -16.46 4.22
C GLY A 420 27.90 -17.93 4.55
N LEU A 421 28.80 -18.55 3.79
CA LEU A 421 29.22 -19.92 4.06
C LEU A 421 29.87 -20.03 5.46
N PRO A 422 29.87 -21.22 6.08
CA PRO A 422 30.61 -21.45 7.31
C PRO A 422 32.07 -20.96 7.20
N GLY A 423 32.60 -20.31 8.23
CA GLY A 423 33.98 -19.82 8.24
C GLY A 423 34.26 -18.53 7.44
N THR A 424 33.31 -17.98 6.67
CA THR A 424 33.51 -16.73 5.90
C THR A 424 33.46 -15.44 6.73
N GLY A 425 33.51 -15.52 8.06
CA GLY A 425 33.55 -14.33 8.92
C GLY A 425 32.22 -13.61 9.15
N LYS A 426 31.09 -14.16 8.68
CA LYS A 426 29.73 -13.59 8.89
C LYS A 426 29.45 -13.18 10.35
N SER A 427 29.76 -14.07 11.31
CA SER A 427 29.53 -13.83 12.74
C SER A 427 30.49 -12.79 13.33
N ALA A 428 31.69 -12.63 12.75
CA ALA A 428 32.61 -11.57 13.14
C ALA A 428 32.12 -10.20 12.67
N VAL A 429 31.55 -10.10 11.46
CA VAL A 429 30.88 -8.89 10.97
C VAL A 429 29.68 -8.55 11.83
N ALA A 430 28.81 -9.54 12.12
CA ALA A 430 27.64 -9.37 12.97
C ALA A 430 28.02 -8.86 14.37
N GLN A 431 28.98 -9.50 15.03
CA GLN A 431 29.49 -9.08 16.33
C GLN A 431 30.02 -7.63 16.27
N GLY A 432 30.82 -7.28 15.27
CA GLY A 432 31.36 -5.93 15.14
C GLY A 432 30.31 -4.83 14.96
N LEU A 433 29.16 -5.15 14.36
CA LEU A 433 28.01 -4.23 14.27
C LEU A 433 27.31 -4.07 15.62
N VAL A 434 27.12 -5.16 16.37
CA VAL A 434 26.50 -5.16 17.70
C VAL A 434 27.40 -4.45 18.72
N ASP A 435 28.71 -4.66 18.67
CA ASP A 435 29.70 -3.98 19.52
C ASP A 435 29.70 -2.47 19.28
N ALA A 436 29.51 -2.06 18.02
CA ALA A 436 29.45 -0.65 17.63
C ALA A 436 28.13 0.04 17.97
N ASP A 437 27.04 -0.72 18.10
CA ASP A 437 25.70 -0.21 18.42
C ASP A 437 24.87 -1.25 19.18
N SER A 438 24.73 -1.03 20.48
CA SER A 438 24.00 -1.93 21.38
C SER A 438 22.49 -1.98 21.15
N ARG A 439 21.94 -1.17 20.24
CA ARG A 439 20.50 -1.21 19.89
C ARG A 439 20.14 -2.38 18.97
N TRP A 440 21.12 -3.08 18.40
CA TRP A 440 20.86 -4.29 17.62
C TRP A 440 20.42 -5.44 18.52
N LEU A 441 19.22 -5.98 18.29
CA LEU A 441 18.90 -7.32 18.75
C LEU A 441 19.59 -8.33 17.84
N TRP A 442 20.54 -9.09 18.40
CA TRP A 442 21.28 -10.10 17.65
C TRP A 442 20.66 -11.49 17.80
N VAL A 443 20.01 -11.96 16.74
CA VAL A 443 19.45 -13.31 16.64
C VAL A 443 20.45 -14.20 15.91
N ARG A 444 20.98 -15.21 16.60
CA ARG A 444 21.97 -16.16 16.05
C ARG A 444 21.31 -17.52 15.83
N SER A 445 21.24 -17.99 14.59
CA SER A 445 20.62 -19.29 14.29
C SER A 445 21.27 -20.45 15.05
N ASP A 446 22.60 -20.48 15.19
CA ASP A 446 23.29 -21.51 15.96
C ASP A 446 22.93 -21.47 17.46
N ALA A 447 22.78 -20.29 18.05
CA ALA A 447 22.38 -20.15 19.46
C ALA A 447 20.92 -20.59 19.67
N VAL A 448 20.01 -20.19 18.77
CA VAL A 448 18.60 -20.62 18.80
C VAL A 448 18.50 -22.13 18.59
N ARG A 449 19.29 -22.70 17.68
CA ARG A 449 19.33 -24.15 17.44
C ARG A 449 19.69 -24.91 18.70
N LYS A 450 20.74 -24.48 19.42
CA LYS A 450 21.18 -25.11 20.68
C LYS A 450 20.13 -24.97 21.78
N GLN A 451 19.53 -23.79 21.94
CA GLN A 451 18.46 -23.56 22.91
C GLN A 451 17.26 -24.48 22.67
N LEU A 452 16.82 -24.64 21.42
CA LEU A 452 15.73 -25.57 21.06
C LEU A 452 16.11 -27.04 21.32
N ALA A 453 17.39 -27.38 21.22
CA ALA A 453 17.92 -28.71 21.48
C ALA A 453 18.18 -28.99 22.98
N GLY A 454 17.99 -28.00 23.85
CA GLY A 454 18.32 -28.11 25.28
C GLY A 454 19.82 -28.14 25.57
N VAL A 455 20.65 -27.67 24.64
CA VAL A 455 22.12 -27.57 24.77
C VAL A 455 22.49 -26.14 25.18
N ALA A 456 23.43 -25.98 26.12
CA ALA A 456 23.93 -24.65 26.46
C ALA A 456 24.56 -23.98 25.23
N VAL A 457 24.42 -22.66 25.10
CA VAL A 457 24.84 -21.94 23.87
C VAL A 457 26.35 -22.04 23.64
N GLU A 458 27.09 -22.09 24.75
CA GLU A 458 28.54 -22.20 24.84
C GLU A 458 29.05 -23.62 24.53
N ASP A 459 28.22 -24.64 24.72
CA ASP A 459 28.61 -26.04 24.57
C ASP A 459 28.51 -26.50 23.12
N ARG A 460 29.41 -27.39 22.68
CA ARG A 460 29.29 -28.04 21.35
C ARG A 460 28.11 -28.99 21.35
N THR A 461 27.38 -29.07 20.24
CA THR A 461 26.31 -30.06 20.09
C THR A 461 26.92 -31.48 20.13
N PRO A 462 26.49 -32.37 21.04
CA PRO A 462 27.03 -33.72 21.13
C PRO A 462 26.88 -34.47 19.80
N ASP A 463 27.90 -35.26 19.41
CA ASP A 463 27.89 -35.96 18.12
C ASP A 463 26.65 -36.85 17.92
N ALA A 464 26.19 -37.50 18.99
CA ALA A 464 24.97 -38.31 19.00
C ALA A 464 23.68 -37.52 18.73
N ALA A 465 23.68 -36.20 18.96
CA ALA A 465 22.53 -35.32 18.75
C ALA A 465 22.60 -34.54 17.43
N LYS A 466 23.77 -34.47 16.77
CA LYS A 466 23.97 -33.65 15.56
C LYS A 466 23.02 -34.04 14.43
N GLU A 467 22.80 -35.32 14.19
CA GLU A 467 21.93 -35.78 13.10
C GLU A 467 20.48 -35.29 13.26
N LEU A 468 19.96 -35.32 14.50
CA LEU A 468 18.62 -34.81 14.81
C LEU A 468 18.57 -33.29 14.75
N VAL A 469 19.53 -32.61 15.38
CA VAL A 469 19.60 -31.14 15.53
C VAL A 469 19.83 -30.43 14.19
N TYR A 470 20.46 -31.09 13.22
CA TYR A 470 20.68 -30.58 11.87
C TYR A 470 19.78 -31.21 10.81
N SER A 471 18.75 -31.96 11.23
CA SER A 471 17.72 -32.46 10.32
C SER A 471 16.97 -31.29 9.64
N ALA A 472 16.34 -31.56 8.49
CA ALA A 472 15.57 -30.55 7.76
C ALA A 472 14.43 -29.98 8.61
N ALA A 473 13.71 -30.83 9.34
CA ALA A 473 12.62 -30.41 10.24
C ALA A 473 13.12 -29.54 11.40
N PHE A 474 14.25 -29.89 12.03
CA PHE A 474 14.82 -29.08 13.10
C PHE A 474 15.38 -27.75 12.59
N THR A 475 15.95 -27.75 11.38
CA THR A 475 16.38 -26.54 10.69
C THR A 475 15.21 -25.61 10.44
N GLU A 476 14.09 -26.12 9.92
CA GLU A 476 12.86 -25.34 9.75
C GLU A 476 12.37 -24.73 11.07
N GLN A 477 12.28 -25.54 12.14
CA GLN A 477 11.91 -25.05 13.48
C GLN A 477 12.83 -23.93 13.96
N THR A 478 14.15 -24.07 13.76
CA THR A 478 15.14 -23.06 14.12
C THR A 478 14.88 -21.75 13.38
N TYR A 479 14.68 -21.77 12.06
CA TYR A 479 14.44 -20.56 11.28
C TYR A 479 13.10 -19.91 11.60
N VAL A 480 12.05 -20.71 11.82
CA VAL A 480 10.73 -20.22 12.28
C VAL A 480 10.86 -19.50 13.62
N GLU A 481 11.62 -20.06 14.56
CA GLU A 481 11.85 -19.45 15.86
C GLU A 481 12.71 -18.17 15.77
N CYS A 482 13.77 -18.19 14.94
CA CYS A 482 14.53 -16.97 14.64
C CYS A 482 13.64 -15.86 14.06
N TRP A 483 12.72 -16.20 13.16
CA TRP A 483 11.76 -15.24 12.61
C TRP A 483 10.77 -14.76 13.67
N ARG A 484 10.27 -15.64 14.54
CA ARG A 484 9.38 -15.25 15.65
C ARG A 484 10.05 -14.19 16.54
N LEU A 485 11.28 -14.46 16.99
CA LEU A 485 12.08 -13.53 17.80
C LEU A 485 12.34 -12.21 17.07
N ALA A 486 12.74 -12.27 15.79
CA ALA A 486 12.98 -11.09 14.98
C ALA A 486 11.71 -10.24 14.83
N ARG A 487 10.59 -10.88 14.45
CA ARG A 487 9.30 -10.22 14.26
C ARG A 487 8.81 -9.54 15.55
N GLU A 488 8.92 -10.20 16.70
CA GLU A 488 8.52 -9.62 18.00
C GLU A 488 9.29 -8.35 18.34
N ALA A 489 10.58 -8.29 18.01
CA ALA A 489 11.40 -7.10 18.19
C ALA A 489 11.07 -6.00 17.17
N LEU A 490 10.88 -6.37 15.89
CA LEU A 490 10.52 -5.43 14.83
C LEU A 490 9.18 -4.73 15.12
N VAL A 491 8.16 -5.44 15.61
CA VAL A 491 6.87 -4.84 15.95
C VAL A 491 6.94 -3.85 17.13
N ARG A 492 7.99 -3.96 17.95
CA ARG A 492 8.33 -3.00 19.02
C ARG A 492 9.19 -1.83 18.52
N GLY A 493 9.44 -1.74 17.21
CA GLY A 493 10.25 -0.69 16.61
C GLY A 493 11.76 -0.88 16.80
N GLN A 494 12.23 -2.09 17.09
CA GLN A 494 13.65 -2.36 17.30
C GLN A 494 14.40 -2.68 15.99
N ARG A 495 15.73 -2.63 16.06
CA ARG A 495 16.65 -3.05 15.00
C ARG A 495 17.05 -4.50 15.24
N VAL A 496 16.96 -5.33 14.21
CA VAL A 496 17.24 -6.78 14.33
C VAL A 496 18.32 -7.18 13.35
N LEU A 497 19.36 -7.85 13.86
CA LEU A 497 20.39 -8.50 13.07
C LEU A 497 20.21 -10.01 13.21
N VAL A 498 20.00 -10.71 12.08
CA VAL A 498 19.91 -12.17 12.05
C VAL A 498 21.17 -12.74 11.41
N ASP A 499 21.97 -13.46 12.20
CA ASP A 499 23.17 -14.18 11.75
C ASP A 499 22.82 -15.64 11.48
N ALA A 500 22.73 -15.98 10.19
CA ALA A 500 22.46 -17.33 9.73
C ALA A 500 23.00 -17.57 8.31
N THR A 501 23.26 -18.83 7.99
CA THR A 501 23.76 -19.21 6.67
C THR A 501 22.72 -18.97 5.56
N PHE A 502 21.41 -19.06 5.83
CA PHE A 502 20.36 -18.84 4.82
C PHE A 502 20.61 -19.60 3.50
N ARG A 503 20.88 -20.91 3.60
CA ARG A 503 21.17 -21.76 2.44
C ARG A 503 19.99 -21.79 1.45
N GLU A 504 18.78 -21.97 1.97
CA GLU A 504 17.59 -22.23 1.16
C GLU A 504 16.81 -20.96 0.84
N PRO A 505 16.29 -20.84 -0.40
CA PRO A 505 15.49 -19.69 -0.80
C PRO A 505 14.27 -19.40 0.07
N GLY A 506 13.57 -20.44 0.52
CA GLY A 506 12.36 -20.30 1.35
C GLY A 506 12.63 -19.55 2.65
N PHE A 507 13.75 -19.84 3.33
CA PHE A 507 14.11 -19.13 4.56
C PHE A 507 14.52 -17.68 4.31
N ARG A 508 15.13 -17.36 3.17
CA ARG A 508 15.39 -15.97 2.81
C ARG A 508 14.09 -15.21 2.62
N ALA A 509 13.13 -15.81 1.91
CA ALA A 509 11.82 -15.22 1.64
C ALA A 509 11.04 -14.96 2.94
N LEU A 510 11.02 -15.93 3.87
CA LEU A 510 10.38 -15.80 5.18
C LEU A 510 10.76 -14.50 5.90
N PHE A 511 12.05 -14.16 5.91
CA PHE A 511 12.56 -12.98 6.59
C PHE A 511 12.37 -11.71 5.76
N ILE A 512 12.68 -11.75 4.46
CA ILE A 512 12.62 -10.56 3.59
C ILE A 512 11.17 -10.11 3.39
N GLU A 513 10.28 -11.02 2.99
CA GLU A 513 8.87 -10.73 2.79
C GLU A 513 8.20 -10.42 4.13
N GLY A 514 8.56 -11.16 5.18
CA GLY A 514 8.09 -10.90 6.53
C GLY A 514 8.40 -9.48 7.00
N ALA A 515 9.64 -9.00 6.81
CA ALA A 515 10.03 -7.63 7.15
C ALA A 515 9.25 -6.58 6.35
N LYS A 516 9.05 -6.82 5.04
CA LYS A 516 8.25 -5.95 4.18
C LYS A 516 6.78 -5.90 4.61
N GLN A 517 6.20 -7.03 5.00
CA GLN A 517 4.84 -7.11 5.53
C GLN A 517 4.71 -6.40 6.89
N VAL A 518 5.73 -6.47 7.74
CA VAL A 518 5.80 -5.72 9.00
C VAL A 518 5.95 -4.21 8.75
N GLY A 519 6.50 -3.79 7.61
CA GLY A 519 6.64 -2.38 7.24
C GLY A 519 7.98 -1.75 7.66
N VAL A 520 9.04 -2.56 7.75
CA VAL A 520 10.40 -2.11 8.08
C VAL A 520 11.35 -2.28 6.89
N ALA A 521 12.45 -1.54 6.89
CA ALA A 521 13.51 -1.71 5.89
C ALA A 521 14.23 -3.05 6.09
N VAL A 522 14.65 -3.68 5.00
CA VAL A 522 15.43 -4.93 5.02
C VAL A 522 16.73 -4.76 4.23
N GLY A 523 17.82 -5.31 4.77
CA GLY A 523 19.11 -5.39 4.11
C GLY A 523 19.74 -6.77 4.26
N VAL A 524 20.52 -7.20 3.27
CA VAL A 524 21.24 -8.47 3.27
C VAL A 524 22.73 -8.19 3.10
N VAL A 525 23.55 -8.72 4.00
CA VAL A 525 25.01 -8.68 3.95
C VAL A 525 25.53 -10.08 3.72
N VAL A 526 26.15 -10.33 2.56
CA VAL A 526 26.74 -11.61 2.20
C VAL A 526 28.24 -11.55 2.46
N ALA A 527 28.71 -12.29 3.46
CA ALA A 527 30.11 -12.41 3.81
C ALA A 527 30.80 -13.47 2.93
N GLU A 528 31.77 -13.03 2.15
CA GLU A 528 32.59 -13.86 1.27
C GLU A 528 34.05 -13.88 1.75
N CYS A 529 34.72 -15.00 1.49
CA CYS A 529 36.12 -15.19 1.82
C CYS A 529 36.69 -16.30 0.93
N ASN A 530 37.94 -16.15 0.50
CA ASN A 530 38.66 -17.20 -0.21
C ASN A 530 38.59 -18.55 0.53
N ARG A 531 38.30 -19.61 -0.23
CA ARG A 531 38.16 -20.99 0.25
C ARG A 531 39.35 -21.49 1.08
N GLU A 532 40.59 -21.18 0.68
CA GLU A 532 41.78 -21.61 1.41
C GLU A 532 41.90 -20.93 2.77
N ILE A 533 41.51 -19.65 2.86
CA ILE A 533 41.46 -18.92 4.13
C ILE A 533 40.35 -19.52 5.03
N VAL A 534 39.19 -19.86 4.46
CA VAL A 534 38.10 -20.50 5.20
C VAL A 534 38.56 -21.85 5.78
N LYS A 535 39.27 -22.67 4.98
CA LYS A 535 39.83 -23.95 5.43
C LYS A 535 40.75 -23.78 6.64
N GLY A 536 41.67 -22.82 6.58
CA GLY A 536 42.55 -22.49 7.70
C GLY A 536 41.80 -22.02 8.95
N ARG A 537 40.78 -21.15 8.78
CA ARG A 537 39.94 -20.66 9.89
C ARG A 537 39.15 -21.77 10.57
N LEU A 538 38.59 -22.71 9.81
CA LEU A 538 37.81 -23.82 10.37
C LEU A 538 38.72 -24.82 11.11
N ALA A 539 39.95 -25.03 10.63
CA ALA A 539 40.94 -25.85 11.33
C ALA A 539 41.30 -25.25 12.71
N GLN A 540 41.62 -23.96 12.76
CA GLN A 540 41.96 -23.27 14.03
C GLN A 540 40.81 -23.28 15.04
N ARG A 541 39.57 -23.15 14.58
CA ARG A 541 38.38 -23.17 15.46
C ARG A 541 38.10 -24.52 16.09
N ASN A 542 38.50 -25.62 15.44
CA ASN A 542 38.31 -26.94 16.04
C ASN A 542 39.16 -27.15 17.28
N ASP A 543 40.28 -26.42 17.41
CA ASP A 543 41.20 -26.47 18.53
C ASP A 543 40.79 -25.54 19.70
N GLU A 544 39.90 -24.57 19.46
CA GLU A 544 39.40 -23.62 20.48
C GLU A 544 38.06 -24.09 21.07
N ALA A 545 38.05 -24.44 22.37
CA ALA A 545 36.89 -25.05 23.06
C ALA A 545 35.68 -24.11 23.29
N THR A 546 35.74 -22.83 22.90
CA THR A 546 34.78 -21.77 23.31
C THR A 546 33.92 -21.20 22.18
N HIS A 547 33.93 -21.80 20.98
CA HIS A 547 33.22 -21.26 19.82
C HIS A 547 31.79 -21.83 19.66
N VAL A 548 30.79 -20.94 19.48
CA VAL A 548 29.34 -21.26 19.43
C VAL A 548 28.90 -22.07 18.18
N SER A 549 29.72 -22.16 17.13
CA SER A 549 29.32 -22.79 15.85
C SER A 549 29.91 -24.20 15.69
N ASP A 550 29.10 -25.19 15.29
CA ASP A 550 29.51 -26.60 15.17
C ASP A 550 30.05 -27.00 13.78
N ALA A 551 30.19 -26.05 12.84
CA ALA A 551 30.53 -26.36 11.45
C ALA A 551 32.02 -26.70 11.24
N ASP A 552 32.28 -27.83 10.58
CA ASP A 552 33.61 -28.27 10.14
C ASP A 552 33.81 -28.12 8.61
N TRP A 553 34.93 -28.65 8.09
CA TRP A 553 35.25 -28.60 6.66
C TRP A 553 34.24 -29.39 5.80
N ALA A 554 33.76 -30.54 6.26
CA ALA A 554 32.79 -31.34 5.52
C ALA A 554 31.44 -30.62 5.43
N VAL A 555 31.02 -29.93 6.50
CA VAL A 555 29.84 -29.07 6.51
C VAL A 555 30.01 -27.91 5.53
N TYR A 556 31.18 -27.26 5.48
CA TYR A 556 31.46 -26.21 4.50
C TYR A 556 31.24 -26.70 3.06
N GLU A 557 31.86 -27.83 2.69
CA GLU A 557 31.75 -28.37 1.33
C GLU A 557 30.31 -28.79 0.98
N SER A 558 29.57 -29.32 1.95
CA SER A 558 28.16 -29.65 1.76
C SER A 558 27.31 -28.40 1.53
N VAL A 559 27.54 -27.33 2.28
CA VAL A 559 26.77 -26.09 2.17
C VAL A 559 27.14 -25.34 0.89
N GLU A 560 28.41 -25.32 0.51
CA GLU A 560 28.91 -24.69 -0.72
C GLU A 560 28.22 -25.27 -1.96
N LYS A 561 28.11 -26.60 -2.06
CA LYS A 561 27.43 -27.27 -3.18
C LYS A 561 25.96 -26.91 -3.32
N ALA A 562 25.30 -26.61 -2.20
CA ALA A 562 23.88 -26.26 -2.15
C ALA A 562 23.65 -24.74 -2.06
N TRP A 563 24.71 -23.93 -2.18
CA TRP A 563 24.62 -22.48 -2.04
C TRP A 563 24.02 -21.86 -3.30
N MET A 564 22.86 -21.24 -3.15
CA MET A 564 22.27 -20.42 -4.21
C MET A 564 22.62 -18.95 -3.98
N ALA A 565 23.08 -18.24 -5.02
CA ALA A 565 23.28 -16.80 -4.94
C ALA A 565 21.96 -16.06 -4.61
N PHE A 566 22.05 -14.85 -4.05
CA PHE A 566 20.87 -14.00 -3.88
C PHE A 566 20.43 -13.48 -5.26
N ASP A 567 19.24 -13.86 -5.69
CA ASP A 567 18.60 -13.26 -6.85
C ASP A 567 18.08 -11.87 -6.49
N VAL A 568 18.68 -10.84 -7.08
CA VAL A 568 18.34 -9.41 -6.88
C VAL A 568 17.59 -8.82 -8.08
N SER A 569 17.12 -9.67 -9.00
CA SER A 569 16.30 -9.21 -10.13
C SER A 569 14.91 -8.78 -9.67
N ALA A 570 14.29 -7.84 -10.39
CA ALA A 570 12.94 -7.33 -10.06
C ALA A 570 11.85 -8.42 -10.11
N ASN A 571 12.11 -9.52 -10.82
CA ASN A 571 11.27 -10.72 -10.91
C ASN A 571 11.84 -11.90 -10.12
N GLY A 572 12.87 -11.67 -9.31
CA GLY A 572 13.49 -12.69 -8.49
C GLY A 572 12.57 -13.17 -7.38
N ILE A 573 12.93 -14.30 -6.77
CA ILE A 573 12.17 -14.92 -5.66
C ILE A 573 11.92 -13.92 -4.52
N TYR A 574 12.78 -12.90 -4.39
CA TYR A 574 12.63 -11.80 -3.46
C TYR A 574 12.45 -10.52 -4.28
N SER A 575 11.46 -9.69 -3.97
CA SER A 575 11.39 -8.32 -4.53
C SER A 575 12.49 -7.41 -3.97
N LEU A 576 13.69 -7.92 -3.76
CA LEU A 576 14.87 -7.16 -3.37
C LEU A 576 15.37 -6.33 -4.55
N THR A 577 15.95 -5.20 -4.23
CA THR A 577 16.59 -4.30 -5.19
C THR A 577 18.11 -4.36 -4.96
N PRO A 578 18.96 -4.06 -5.97
CA PRO A 578 20.41 -4.05 -5.79
C PRO A 578 20.92 -3.24 -4.57
N PRO A 579 20.30 -2.12 -4.15
CA PRO A 579 20.68 -1.40 -2.92
C PRO A 579 20.37 -2.14 -1.61
N GLU A 580 19.66 -3.26 -1.63
CA GLU A 580 19.29 -4.05 -0.44
C GLU A 580 20.20 -5.26 -0.20
N VAL A 581 21.15 -5.55 -1.10
CA VAL A 581 22.15 -6.63 -0.93
C VAL A 581 23.57 -6.08 -1.05
N PHE A 582 24.42 -6.43 -0.09
CA PHE A 582 25.81 -6.02 -0.06
C PHE A 582 26.73 -7.21 0.18
N VAL A 583 27.67 -7.42 -0.73
CA VAL A 583 28.70 -8.45 -0.58
C VAL A 583 29.91 -7.83 0.11
N VAL A 584 30.36 -8.42 1.20
CA VAL A 584 31.53 -7.99 1.97
C VAL A 584 32.59 -9.07 1.95
N ASN A 585 33.78 -8.74 1.43
CA ASN A 585 34.95 -9.59 1.50
C ASN A 585 35.59 -9.48 2.90
N THR A 586 35.74 -10.61 3.59
CA THR A 586 36.24 -10.69 4.97
C THR A 586 37.69 -11.20 5.08
N GLU A 587 38.44 -11.20 3.98
CA GLU A 587 39.86 -11.59 3.96
C GLU A 587 40.73 -10.54 4.66
N LYS A 588 40.29 -9.28 4.64
CA LYS A 588 40.95 -8.15 5.30
C LYS A 588 40.55 -8.03 6.77
N GLN A 589 41.10 -7.03 7.45
CA GLN A 589 40.82 -6.73 8.86
C GLN A 589 39.31 -6.57 9.14
N LYS A 590 38.88 -7.04 10.31
CA LYS A 590 37.47 -7.05 10.76
C LYS A 590 36.87 -5.65 10.75
N GLU A 591 37.64 -4.65 11.17
CA GLU A 591 37.24 -3.26 11.30
C GLU A 591 36.84 -2.66 9.95
N LEU A 592 37.59 -2.97 8.88
CA LEU A 592 37.29 -2.51 7.53
C LEU A 592 35.98 -3.10 7.01
N SER A 593 35.75 -4.39 7.27
CA SER A 593 34.51 -5.08 6.86
C SER A 593 33.29 -4.43 7.53
N VAL A 594 33.39 -4.14 8.83
CA VAL A 594 32.32 -3.46 9.58
C VAL A 594 32.08 -2.04 9.03
N GLN A 595 33.14 -1.27 8.75
CA GLN A 595 32.99 0.07 8.17
C GLN A 595 32.30 0.07 6.80
N LEU A 596 32.60 -0.91 5.95
CA LEU A 596 31.96 -1.07 4.64
C LEU A 596 30.47 -1.37 4.79
N VAL A 597 30.11 -2.29 5.69
CA VAL A 597 28.70 -2.61 5.98
C VAL A 597 27.96 -1.40 6.55
N ARG A 598 28.59 -0.62 7.42
CA ARG A 598 28.03 0.66 7.90
C ARG A 598 27.79 1.67 6.76
N GLY A 599 28.67 1.68 5.76
CA GLY A 599 28.45 2.43 4.51
C GLY A 599 27.21 1.98 3.74
N PHE A 600 26.94 0.68 3.71
CA PHE A 600 25.72 0.12 3.13
C PHE A 600 24.47 0.49 3.95
N LEU A 601 24.52 0.43 5.28
CA LEU A 601 23.41 0.85 6.15
C LEU A 601 23.03 2.33 5.98
N ARG A 602 24.01 3.21 5.73
CA ARG A 602 23.75 4.62 5.35
C ARG A 602 22.98 4.73 4.03
N LYS A 603 23.30 3.91 3.03
CA LYS A 603 22.57 3.87 1.74
C LYS A 603 21.13 3.35 1.91
N LEU A 604 20.93 2.38 2.80
CA LEU A 604 19.60 1.93 3.22
C LEU A 604 18.85 2.98 4.06
N GLY A 605 19.54 4.04 4.49
CA GLY A 605 18.97 5.10 5.30
C GLY A 605 18.65 4.66 6.73
N VAL A 606 19.38 3.68 7.27
CA VAL A 606 19.21 3.16 8.64
C VAL A 606 20.45 3.40 9.49
N GLU A 607 21.38 4.25 9.06
CA GLU A 607 22.56 4.64 9.84
C GLU A 607 22.91 6.12 9.63
#